data_AF-A0A2W7A9C8-F1
#
_entry.id   AF-A0A2W7A9C8-F1
#
_cell.length_a   1.000
_cell.length_b   1.000
_cell.length_c   1.000
_cell.angle_alpha   90.00
_cell.angle_beta   90.00
_cell.angle_gamma   90.00
#
_symmetry.space_group_name_H-M   'P 1'
#
loop_
_entity.id
_entity.type
_entity.pdbx_description
1 polymer ?
#
loop_
_entity_poly.entity_id
_entity_poly.type
_entity_poly.pdbx_seq_one_letter_code
_entity_poly.pdbx_strand_id
1 'polypeptide(L)' 'MKVNLVDEYLENASLINTNLTKAKLCNTTMQDGSVNVQNCR' A
#
# COMPACT_ATOMS: atom_id res chain seq x y z
N MET A 1 10.02 6.80 8.90
CA MET A 1 9.96 6.10 7.60
C MET A 1 8.71 6.57 6.86
N LYS A 2 8.85 7.08 5.64
CA LYS A 2 7.73 7.45 4.76
C LYS A 2 7.72 6.45 3.62
N VAL A 3 6.59 5.79 3.42
CA VAL A 3 6.40 4.81 2.35
C VAL A 3 5.52 5.46 1.30
N ASN A 4 5.92 5.37 0.03
CA ASN A 4 5.19 5.96 -1.09
C ASN A 4 5.03 4.89 -2.16
N LEU A 5 3.83 4.29 -2.21
CA LEU A 5 3.46 3.30 -3.19
C LEU A 5 2.37 3.88 -4.07
N VAL A 6 2.64 3.88 -5.36
CA VAL A 6 1.75 4.43 -6.40
C VAL A 6 1.77 3.46 -7.56
N ASP A 7 0.59 3.00 -7.97
CA ASP A 7 0.44 2.03 -9.06
C ASP A 7 1.26 0.73 -8.85
N GLU A 8 1.39 0.30 -7.59
CA GLU A 8 2.25 -0.82 -7.18
C GLU A 8 1.44 -2.07 -6.80
N TYR A 9 2.07 -3.24 -6.94
CA TYR A 9 1.44 -4.55 -6.68
C TYR A 9 2.13 -5.27 -5.52
N LEU A 10 1.38 -5.53 -4.45
CA LEU A 10 1.85 -6.17 -3.21
C LEU A 10 1.22 -7.55 -2.97
N GLU A 11 0.61 -8.17 -4.00
CA GLU A 11 -0.17 -9.42 -3.91
C GLU A 11 0.60 -10.61 -3.31
N ASN A 12 1.94 -10.55 -3.24
CA ASN A 12 2.78 -11.56 -2.60
C ASN A 12 3.70 -11.00 -1.50
N ALA A 13 3.51 -9.73 -1.12
CA ALA A 13 4.27 -9.12 -0.03
C ALA A 13 3.70 -9.59 1.32
N SER A 14 4.57 -9.89 2.28
CA SER A 14 4.15 -10.10 3.68
C SER A 14 4.14 -8.75 4.39
N LEU A 15 2.95 -8.16 4.54
CA LEU A 15 2.72 -6.91 5.27
C LEU A 15 2.20 -7.15 6.69
N ILE A 16 2.26 -8.40 7.18
CA ILE A 16 1.84 -8.76 8.53
C ILE A 16 2.63 -7.92 9.55
N ASN A 17 1.92 -7.29 10.48
CA ASN A 17 2.48 -6.39 11.50
C ASN A 17 3.25 -5.17 10.92
N THR A 18 3.06 -4.83 9.65
CA THR A 18 3.68 -3.63 9.05
C THR A 18 2.80 -2.40 9.29
N ASN A 19 3.39 -1.33 9.84
CA ASN A 19 2.67 -0.08 10.06
C ASN A 19 2.70 0.81 8.80
N LEU A 20 1.59 0.84 8.06
CA LEU A 20 1.40 1.67 6.87
C LEU A 20 0.50 2.90 7.11
N THR A 21 0.19 3.26 8.37
CA THR A 21 -0.77 4.36 8.66
C THR A 21 -0.36 5.73 8.10
N LYS A 22 0.93 5.94 7.82
CA LYS A 22 1.45 7.18 7.20
C LYS A 22 1.94 6.99 5.76
N ALA A 23 1.63 5.86 5.14
CA ALA A 23 2.03 5.57 3.77
C ALA A 23 1.10 6.28 2.77
N LYS A 24 1.66 6.73 1.65
CA LYS A 24 0.87 6.99 0.44
C LYS A 24 0.65 5.64 -0.25
N LEU A 25 -0.61 5.26 -0.41
CA LEU A 25 -1.05 4.00 -1.02
C LEU A 25 -2.08 4.38 -2.07
N CYS A 26 -1.62 4.97 -3.17
CA CYS A 26 -2.49 5.43 -4.22
C CYS A 26 -2.54 4.40 -5.35
N ASN A 27 -3.72 3.93 -5.69
CA ASN A 27 -3.92 2.93 -6.73
C ASN A 27 -3.00 1.70 -6.53
N THR A 28 -2.81 1.29 -5.28
CA THR A 28 -1.88 0.21 -4.90
C THR A 28 -2.66 -1.07 -4.63
N THR A 29 -2.33 -2.16 -5.31
CA THR A 29 -2.91 -3.48 -5.03
C THR A 29 -2.24 -4.08 -3.81
N MET A 30 -3.00 -4.30 -2.74
CA MET A 30 -2.57 -4.86 -1.46
C MET A 30 -2.38 -6.39 -1.54
N GLN A 31 -1.78 -6.97 -0.51
CA GLN A 31 -1.52 -8.42 -0.41
C GLN A 31 -2.78 -9.31 -0.45
N ASP A 32 -3.95 -8.75 -0.14
CA ASP A 32 -5.25 -9.43 -0.21
C ASP A 32 -5.96 -9.20 -1.56
N GLY A 33 -5.28 -8.56 -2.51
CA GLY A 33 -5.82 -8.19 -3.83
C GLY A 33 -6.68 -6.93 -3.82
N SER A 34 -6.94 -6.30 -2.66
CA SER A 34 -7.70 -5.05 -2.61
C SER A 34 -6.89 -3.88 -3.15
N VAL A 35 -7.54 -2.93 -3.84
CA VAL A 35 -6.87 -1.71 -4.30
C VAL A 35 -7.05 -0.61 -3.25
N ASN A 36 -5.93 -0.10 -2.76
CA ASN A 36 -5.88 1.04 -1.85
C ASN A 36 -5.75 2.36 -2.63
N VAL A 37 -6.51 3.37 -2.22
CA VAL A 37 -6.57 4.71 -2.86
C VAL A 37 -6.34 5.84 -1.84
N GLN A 38 -5.67 5.56 -0.73
CA GLN A 38 -5.36 6.51 0.33
C GLN A 38 -4.26 7.49 -0.10
N ASN A 39 -4.40 8.77 0.27
CA ASN A 39 -3.39 9.82 0.10
C ASN A 39 -2.93 10.06 -1.36
N CYS A 40 -3.84 9.93 -2.33
CA CYS A 40 -3.52 10.14 -3.76
C CYS A 40 -3.09 11.57 -4.15
N ARG A 41 -3.49 12.58 -3.38
CA ARG A 41 -3.17 14.00 -3.62
C ARG A 41 -1.93 14.44 -2.86
#